data_AF-A0A7S4G5S6-F1
#
_entry.id   AF-A0A7S4G5S6-F1
#
_cell.length_a   1.000
_cell.length_b   1.000
_cell.length_c   1.000
_cell.angle_alpha   90.00
_cell.angle_beta   90.00
_cell.angle_gamma   90.00
#
_symmetry.space_group_name_H-M   'P 1'
#
loop_
_entity.id
_entity.type
_entity.pdbx_description
1 polymer ?
#
loop_
_entity_poly.entity_id
_entity_poly.type
_entity_poly.pdbx_seq_one_letter_code
_entity_poly.pdbx_strand_id
1 'polypeptide(L)'
;GASLASAIDAHPALLAHFAPVALGPAPEAELRAASEAPLAVLGMPADDTERMQRAVLDIWLAVRDAAEDDAGAQNVDVSREGYARFVTMLSKVAKRRRQALTERRALAQDEARTISETRVEAELQRLDTLETALTGDALLLAAAAMFFGPMSDSCRRELWTVWQVVLAQHGFAFTPSLTLLELHAPFAPEAALTAACRAALFSNRQVETAALLAYAANPRTTDPPLLLDPQRLALPFIYALAGTALRVFRPPFTTRRIQNLHSAVADGCFVVVDAVGEAELQSPWLLALLTKTDYSRQQCTVRLASTEHALPPGLRLVLFAADELLTSLLPRWLVGSTTVLSFHCPLPEMTEALTAATAELAANEGYVPPPPEEEAEATADATHSTPSAADHFSPVGKVAAECIVACAELARTAPASDVPAVVVLQALTAAIRNCAVTLDPTPFPTLVVTDVLRRVLAHAGGTLPPAHALALAVCIAWRAAPGGHSDEAAQAFRFLLTGSSVPQPDAPPPPAASAGVPIDGEAWAQLQHLWYMSKTDPIQDVLHVLVSPRSTPFLLAPNLRIEDDPPDGPLDALRKACLCRCLRADLVAPALQLLTVEALGPELTG
;
A
#
# COMPACT_ATOMS: atom_id res chain seq x y z
N GLY A 1 -15.44 21.93 31.81
CA GLY A 1 -16.74 22.54 31.46
C GLY A 1 -16.56 23.83 30.69
N ALA A 2 -15.89 23.77 29.54
CA ALA A 2 -16.06 24.73 28.46
C ALA A 2 -16.38 23.86 27.25
N SER A 3 -17.59 23.97 26.70
CA SER A 3 -17.97 23.16 25.54
C SER A 3 -17.15 23.63 24.33
N LEU A 4 -16.85 22.70 23.43
CA LEU A 4 -16.20 22.97 22.14
C LEU A 4 -16.87 24.14 21.39
N ALA A 5 -18.18 24.33 21.60
CA ALA A 5 -18.95 25.46 21.08
C ALA A 5 -18.43 26.83 21.56
N SER A 6 -17.98 26.96 22.82
CA SER A 6 -17.46 28.23 23.34
C SER A 6 -16.07 28.60 22.80
N ALA A 7 -15.29 27.62 22.33
CA ALA A 7 -14.00 27.87 21.67
C ALA A 7 -14.16 28.27 20.19
N ILE A 8 -15.23 27.79 19.55
CA ILE A 8 -15.58 28.11 18.16
C ILE A 8 -16.06 29.56 18.02
N ASP A 9 -16.79 30.09 19.00
CA ASP A 9 -17.29 31.48 18.99
C ASP A 9 -16.20 32.55 19.18
N ALA A 10 -15.02 32.18 19.71
CA ALA A 10 -13.95 33.13 20.00
C ALA A 10 -13.03 33.46 18.81
N HIS A 11 -13.13 32.71 17.69
CA HIS A 11 -12.27 32.89 16.53
C HIS A 11 -13.06 32.82 15.20
N PRO A 12 -13.69 33.93 14.77
CA PRO A 12 -14.42 33.98 13.50
C PRO A 12 -13.53 33.67 12.27
N ALA A 13 -12.21 33.82 12.38
CA ALA A 13 -11.25 33.44 11.33
C ALA A 13 -11.05 31.92 11.19
N LEU A 14 -11.25 31.13 12.27
CA LEU A 14 -11.20 29.67 12.22
C LEU A 14 -12.48 29.10 11.60
N LEU A 15 -13.64 29.70 11.84
CA LEU A 15 -14.88 29.33 11.16
C LEU A 15 -14.83 29.54 9.64
N ALA A 16 -14.03 30.48 9.13
CA ALA A 16 -13.82 30.62 7.68
C ALA A 16 -12.99 29.46 7.07
N HIS A 17 -12.18 28.76 7.86
CA HIS A 17 -11.39 27.60 7.43
C HIS A 17 -12.09 26.25 7.66
N PHE A 18 -13.05 26.20 8.59
CA PHE A 18 -13.80 24.98 8.94
C PHE A 18 -15.28 25.03 8.55
N ALA A 19 -15.77 26.13 7.95
CA ALA A 19 -17.09 26.13 7.34
C ALA A 19 -17.11 25.04 6.25
N PRO A 20 -18.08 24.11 6.28
CA PRO A 20 -18.43 23.38 5.09
C PRO A 20 -18.94 24.43 4.10
N VAL A 21 -18.03 24.93 3.26
CA VAL A 21 -18.44 25.66 2.06
C VAL A 21 -19.21 24.63 1.27
N ALA A 22 -20.54 24.75 1.32
CA ALA A 22 -21.44 24.07 0.41
C ALA A 22 -20.81 24.12 -0.98
N LEU A 23 -20.76 22.97 -1.66
CA LEU A 23 -20.39 22.87 -3.07
C LEU A 23 -21.36 23.76 -3.87
N GLY A 24 -21.09 25.07 -3.90
CA GLY A 24 -21.63 25.96 -4.91
C GLY A 24 -20.87 25.63 -6.18
N PRO A 25 -21.54 25.26 -7.29
CA PRO A 25 -20.85 25.08 -8.55
C PRO A 25 -20.10 26.37 -8.85
N ALA A 26 -18.78 26.29 -9.08
CA ALA A 26 -18.12 27.38 -9.77
C ALA A 26 -18.87 27.54 -11.10
N PRO A 27 -19.43 28.73 -11.41
CA PRO A 27 -20.23 28.89 -12.60
C PRO A 27 -19.35 28.51 -13.79
N GLU A 28 -19.86 27.65 -14.67
CA GLU A 28 -19.17 27.04 -15.81
C GLU A 28 -18.35 28.06 -16.64
N ALA A 29 -18.81 29.31 -16.68
CA ALA A 29 -18.13 30.44 -17.30
C ALA A 29 -16.76 30.79 -16.67
N GLU A 30 -16.60 30.66 -15.35
CA GLU A 30 -15.33 30.95 -14.65
C GLU A 30 -14.29 29.84 -14.84
N LEU A 31 -14.73 28.59 -14.95
CA LEU A 31 -13.84 27.47 -15.29
C LEU A 31 -13.35 27.57 -16.74
N ARG A 32 -14.24 27.98 -17.66
CA ARG A 32 -13.87 28.27 -19.06
C ARG A 32 -12.79 29.35 -19.16
N ALA A 33 -12.92 30.46 -18.43
CA ALA A 33 -11.92 31.53 -18.43
C ALA A 33 -10.52 31.07 -17.93
N ALA A 34 -10.47 30.12 -16.99
CA ALA A 34 -9.20 29.55 -16.49
C ALA A 34 -8.49 28.64 -17.53
N SER A 35 -9.22 28.14 -18.53
CA SER A 35 -8.74 27.16 -19.52
C SER A 35 -8.15 27.79 -20.80
N GLU A 36 -8.44 29.05 -21.11
CA GLU A 36 -8.08 29.68 -22.39
C GLU A 36 -6.56 29.89 -22.56
N ALA A 37 -5.86 30.28 -21.49
CA ALA A 37 -4.44 30.62 -21.57
C ALA A 37 -3.48 29.43 -21.79
N PRO A 38 -3.65 28.25 -21.14
CA PRO A 38 -2.69 27.15 -21.29
C PRO A 38 -3.02 26.22 -22.48
N LEU A 39 -4.27 26.18 -22.97
CA LEU A 39 -4.65 25.34 -24.13
C LEU A 39 -4.15 25.91 -25.45
N ALA A 40 -3.98 27.23 -25.56
CA ALA A 40 -3.33 27.88 -26.69
C ALA A 40 -1.90 27.35 -26.94
N VAL A 41 -1.22 26.81 -25.91
CA VAL A 41 0.13 26.23 -25.97
C VAL A 41 0.17 24.93 -26.77
N LEU A 42 -0.97 24.24 -26.95
CA LEU A 42 -1.05 23.02 -27.74
C LEU A 42 -0.96 23.29 -29.25
N GLY A 43 -1.09 24.55 -29.68
CA GLY A 43 -1.03 24.96 -31.09
C GLY A 43 -2.24 24.49 -31.90
N MET A 44 -3.40 24.34 -31.24
CA MET A 44 -4.61 23.80 -31.84
C MET A 44 -5.41 24.90 -32.57
N PRO A 45 -6.16 24.55 -33.64
CA PRO A 45 -7.17 25.42 -34.24
C PRO A 45 -8.19 25.92 -33.19
N ALA A 46 -8.80 27.09 -33.43
CA ALA A 46 -9.77 27.68 -32.51
C ALA A 46 -10.96 26.74 -32.23
N ASP A 47 -11.50 26.09 -33.27
CA ASP A 47 -12.62 25.14 -33.16
C ASP A 47 -12.25 23.89 -32.35
N ASP A 48 -10.99 23.46 -32.40
CA ASP A 48 -10.50 22.33 -31.61
C ASP A 48 -10.20 22.72 -30.17
N THR A 49 -9.92 24.00 -29.92
CA THR A 49 -9.70 24.56 -28.58
C THR A 49 -11.00 24.55 -27.79
N GLU A 50 -12.13 24.95 -28.39
CA GLU A 50 -13.43 24.90 -27.72
C GLU A 50 -13.87 23.46 -27.43
N ARG A 51 -13.68 22.53 -28.39
CA ARG A 51 -13.94 21.11 -28.17
C ARG A 51 -13.08 20.53 -27.06
N MET A 52 -11.81 20.91 -27.02
CA MET A 52 -10.87 20.51 -25.98
C MET A 52 -11.31 21.01 -24.60
N GLN A 53 -11.74 22.27 -24.49
CA GLN A 53 -12.25 22.83 -23.23
C GLN A 53 -13.46 22.06 -22.69
N ARG A 54 -14.39 21.68 -23.56
CA ARG A 54 -15.55 20.87 -23.18
C ARG A 54 -15.14 19.47 -22.73
N ALA A 55 -14.27 18.80 -23.48
CA ALA A 55 -13.76 17.47 -23.08
C ALA A 55 -13.03 17.51 -21.72
N VAL A 56 -12.20 18.53 -21.48
CA VAL A 56 -11.52 18.75 -20.20
C VAL A 56 -12.51 18.97 -19.07
N LEU A 57 -13.57 19.75 -19.31
CA LEU A 57 -14.61 19.99 -18.30
C LEU A 57 -15.43 18.73 -18.01
N ASP A 58 -15.83 17.97 -19.03
CA ASP A 58 -16.62 16.75 -18.84
C ASP A 58 -15.83 15.68 -18.08
N ILE A 59 -14.53 15.56 -18.36
CA ILE A 59 -13.63 14.65 -17.62
C ILE A 59 -13.46 15.10 -16.18
N TRP A 60 -13.35 16.41 -15.96
CA TRP A 60 -13.30 16.99 -14.62
C TRP A 60 -14.58 16.72 -13.82
N LEU A 61 -15.75 16.87 -14.45
CA LEU A 61 -17.03 16.58 -13.82
C LEU A 61 -17.18 15.09 -13.49
N ALA A 62 -16.77 14.20 -14.40
CA ALA A 62 -16.78 12.76 -14.16
C ALA A 62 -15.89 12.37 -12.96
N VAL A 63 -14.74 13.04 -12.79
CA VAL A 63 -13.87 12.85 -11.61
C VAL A 63 -14.55 13.31 -10.33
N ARG A 64 -15.23 14.47 -10.36
CA ARG A 64 -15.96 14.97 -9.20
C ARG A 64 -17.04 13.97 -8.77
N ASP A 65 -17.84 13.50 -9.72
CA ASP A 65 -18.94 12.58 -9.44
C ASP A 65 -18.40 11.24 -8.90
N ALA A 66 -17.33 10.69 -9.49
CA ALA A 66 -16.68 9.48 -8.97
C ALA A 66 -16.03 9.68 -7.59
N ALA A 67 -15.54 10.89 -7.29
CA ALA A 67 -14.95 11.20 -5.98
C ALA A 67 -15.98 11.29 -4.86
N GLU A 68 -17.25 11.53 -5.18
CA GLU A 68 -18.35 11.49 -4.22
C GLU A 68 -18.73 10.04 -3.84
N ASP A 69 -18.51 9.10 -4.76
CA ASP A 69 -18.87 7.68 -4.60
C ASP A 69 -17.74 6.79 -4.05
N ASP A 70 -16.47 7.10 -4.35
CA ASP A 70 -15.30 6.32 -3.87
C ASP A 70 -14.73 6.90 -2.56
N ALA A 71 -14.82 6.13 -1.47
CA ALA A 71 -14.21 6.48 -0.18
C ALA A 71 -12.68 6.71 -0.29
N GLY A 72 -12.00 6.09 -1.25
CA GLY A 72 -10.57 6.32 -1.53
C GLY A 72 -10.28 7.63 -2.28
N ALA A 73 -11.27 8.19 -2.96
CA ALA A 73 -11.14 9.41 -3.75
C ALA A 73 -11.41 10.71 -2.95
N GLN A 74 -11.69 10.60 -1.65
CA GLN A 74 -11.87 11.75 -0.74
C GLN A 74 -10.63 12.67 -0.67
N ASN A 75 -9.48 12.18 -1.12
CA ASN A 75 -8.21 12.90 -1.21
C ASN A 75 -7.89 13.41 -2.63
N VAL A 76 -8.89 13.58 -3.49
CA VAL A 76 -8.76 14.18 -4.82
C VAL A 76 -9.09 15.68 -4.76
N ASP A 77 -8.23 16.52 -5.32
CA ASP A 77 -8.51 17.96 -5.42
C ASP A 77 -9.48 18.23 -6.58
N VAL A 78 -10.76 18.38 -6.25
CA VAL A 78 -11.85 18.76 -7.18
C VAL A 78 -12.20 20.26 -7.10
N SER A 79 -11.23 21.10 -6.72
CA SER A 79 -11.39 22.56 -6.66
C SER A 79 -11.05 23.27 -7.98
N ARG A 80 -11.33 24.57 -8.06
CA ARG A 80 -10.89 25.44 -9.17
C ARG A 80 -9.36 25.41 -9.37
N GLU A 81 -8.60 25.33 -8.28
CA GLU A 81 -7.14 25.23 -8.34
C GLU A 81 -6.72 23.89 -8.94
N GLY A 82 -7.39 22.80 -8.56
CA GLY A 82 -7.20 21.49 -9.16
C GLY A 82 -7.49 21.48 -10.67
N TYR A 83 -8.54 22.20 -11.12
CA TYR A 83 -8.83 22.33 -12.55
C TYR A 83 -7.70 23.05 -13.30
N ALA A 84 -7.21 24.17 -12.76
CA ALA A 84 -6.08 24.89 -13.35
C ALA A 84 -4.79 24.04 -13.39
N ARG A 85 -4.56 23.22 -12.35
CA ARG A 85 -3.46 22.24 -12.33
C ARG A 85 -3.63 21.17 -13.40
N PHE A 86 -4.84 20.66 -13.60
CA PHE A 86 -5.13 19.69 -14.65
C PHE A 86 -4.81 20.24 -16.05
N VAL A 87 -5.26 21.46 -16.37
CA VAL A 87 -4.94 22.09 -17.66
C VAL A 87 -3.43 22.33 -17.81
N THR A 88 -2.75 22.71 -16.73
CA THR A 88 -1.29 22.84 -16.74
C THR A 88 -0.60 21.49 -16.99
N MET A 89 -1.08 20.42 -16.38
CA MET A 89 -0.57 19.06 -16.57
C MET A 89 -0.71 18.61 -18.03
N LEU A 90 -1.88 18.84 -18.62
CA LEU A 90 -2.16 18.56 -20.03
C LEU A 90 -1.13 19.22 -20.96
N SER A 91 -0.85 20.52 -20.77
CA SER A 91 0.14 21.23 -21.58
C SER A 91 1.55 20.63 -21.47
N LYS A 92 1.95 20.20 -20.26
CA LYS A 92 3.27 19.58 -20.00
C LYS A 92 3.38 18.20 -20.64
N VAL A 93 2.36 17.35 -20.47
CA VAL A 93 2.31 15.99 -21.04
C VAL A 93 2.32 16.06 -22.56
N ALA A 94 1.48 16.91 -23.15
CA ALA A 94 1.41 17.08 -24.60
C ALA A 94 2.74 17.58 -25.19
N LYS A 95 3.38 18.59 -24.58
CA LYS A 95 4.67 19.11 -25.04
C LYS A 95 5.74 18.02 -25.05
N ARG A 96 5.81 17.20 -24.00
CA ARG A 96 6.79 16.11 -23.88
C ARG A 96 6.54 15.02 -24.91
N ARG A 97 5.30 14.59 -25.07
CA ARG A 97 4.93 13.53 -26.01
C ARG A 97 5.17 13.99 -27.45
N ARG A 98 4.87 15.24 -27.78
CA ARG A 98 5.23 15.86 -29.07
C ARG A 98 6.75 15.84 -29.29
N GLN A 99 7.54 16.24 -28.30
CA GLN A 99 9.00 16.20 -28.39
C GLN A 99 9.53 14.78 -28.64
N ALA A 100 9.03 13.79 -27.91
CA ALA A 100 9.42 12.39 -28.08
C ALA A 100 9.07 11.84 -29.48
N LEU A 101 7.89 12.19 -30.01
CA LEU A 101 7.49 11.83 -31.37
C LEU A 101 8.39 12.49 -32.41
N THR A 102 8.76 13.77 -32.24
CA THR A 102 9.67 14.45 -33.16
C THR A 102 11.07 13.84 -33.16
N GLU A 103 11.59 13.46 -31.99
CA GLU A 103 12.89 12.79 -31.86
C GLU A 103 12.87 11.39 -32.51
N ARG A 104 11.81 10.60 -32.28
CA ARG A 104 11.62 9.30 -32.95
C ARG A 104 11.50 9.42 -34.46
N ARG A 105 10.77 10.44 -34.95
CA ARG A 105 10.62 10.69 -36.38
C ARG A 105 11.95 11.03 -37.03
N ALA A 106 12.77 11.87 -36.38
CA ALA A 106 14.11 12.19 -36.85
C ALA A 106 15.00 10.94 -36.91
N LEU A 107 14.94 10.08 -35.88
CA LEU A 107 15.72 8.85 -35.83
C LEU A 107 15.27 7.84 -36.91
N ALA A 108 13.97 7.66 -37.12
CA ALA A 108 13.44 6.80 -38.19
C ALA A 108 13.82 7.33 -39.60
N GLN A 109 13.85 8.65 -39.79
CA GLN A 109 14.29 9.28 -41.04
C GLN A 109 15.80 9.12 -41.28
N ASP A 110 16.62 9.13 -40.24
CA ASP A 110 18.05 8.83 -40.34
C ASP A 110 18.29 7.33 -40.63
N GLU A 111 17.52 6.42 -39.99
CA GLU A 111 17.57 4.98 -40.28
C GLU A 111 17.14 4.66 -41.72
N ALA A 112 16.22 5.44 -42.30
CA ALA A 112 15.81 5.38 -43.71
C ALA A 112 16.98 5.48 -44.69
N ARG A 113 18.07 6.14 -44.29
CA ARG A 113 19.28 6.27 -45.12
C ARG A 113 20.13 4.99 -45.12
N THR A 114 19.82 4.02 -44.25
CA THR A 114 20.66 2.84 -43.97
C THR A 114 19.95 1.50 -44.05
N ILE A 115 18.61 1.43 -43.95
CA ILE A 115 17.81 0.20 -43.84
C ILE A 115 16.73 0.15 -44.96
N SER A 116 16.15 -1.02 -45.22
CA SER A 116 15.07 -1.26 -46.20
C SER A 116 13.91 -0.26 -46.08
N GLU A 117 13.57 0.40 -47.19
CA GLU A 117 12.52 1.44 -47.31
C GLU A 117 11.17 1.03 -46.72
N THR A 118 10.77 -0.24 -46.85
CA THR A 118 9.47 -0.77 -46.38
C THR A 118 9.29 -0.75 -44.86
N ARG A 119 10.36 -0.97 -44.09
CA ARG A 119 10.30 -0.94 -42.62
C ARG A 119 10.16 0.48 -42.10
N VAL A 120 10.83 1.42 -42.75
CA VAL A 120 10.77 2.83 -42.38
C VAL A 120 9.43 3.43 -42.75
N GLU A 121 8.88 3.10 -43.92
CA GLU A 121 7.56 3.57 -44.33
C GLU A 121 6.47 3.11 -43.35
N ALA A 122 6.52 1.85 -42.89
CA ALA A 122 5.61 1.35 -41.86
C ALA A 122 5.75 2.10 -40.52
N GLU A 123 6.97 2.42 -40.08
CA GLU A 123 7.20 3.18 -38.85
C GLU A 123 6.76 4.65 -38.98
N LEU A 124 6.94 5.27 -40.14
CA LEU A 124 6.43 6.62 -40.40
C LEU A 124 4.90 6.67 -40.39
N GLN A 125 4.22 5.70 -41.02
CA GLN A 125 2.76 5.58 -40.96
C GLN A 125 2.26 5.37 -39.51
N ARG A 126 2.99 4.58 -38.71
CA ARG A 126 2.71 4.43 -37.29
C ARG A 126 2.86 5.74 -36.54
N LEU A 127 3.94 6.49 -36.78
CA LEU A 127 4.19 7.79 -36.15
C LEU A 127 3.13 8.82 -36.54
N ASP A 128 2.68 8.84 -37.80
CA ASP A 128 1.57 9.71 -38.25
C ASP A 128 0.26 9.35 -37.51
N THR A 129 -0.02 8.05 -37.31
CA THR A 129 -1.17 7.61 -36.51
C THR A 129 -1.07 8.09 -35.06
N LEU A 130 0.10 7.96 -34.44
CA LEU A 130 0.35 8.45 -33.06
C LEU A 130 0.27 9.97 -32.96
N GLU A 131 0.67 10.70 -34.01
CA GLU A 131 0.55 12.16 -34.06
C GLU A 131 -0.91 12.61 -34.10
N THR A 132 -1.79 11.89 -34.82
CA THR A 132 -3.24 12.17 -34.80
C THR A 132 -3.89 11.89 -33.45
N ALA A 133 -3.43 10.86 -32.72
CA ALA A 133 -3.94 10.48 -31.40
C ALA A 133 -3.30 11.28 -30.24
N LEU A 134 -2.24 12.06 -30.51
CA LEU A 134 -1.42 12.75 -29.52
C LEU A 134 -2.24 13.54 -28.49
N THR A 135 -3.25 14.25 -28.99
CA THR A 135 -4.09 15.15 -28.19
C THR A 135 -4.98 14.37 -27.23
N GLY A 136 -5.65 13.31 -27.71
CA GLY A 136 -6.48 12.44 -26.87
C GLY A 136 -5.63 11.67 -25.85
N ASP A 137 -4.49 11.13 -26.29
CA ASP A 137 -3.56 10.43 -25.42
C ASP A 137 -3.00 11.33 -24.31
N ALA A 138 -2.59 12.56 -24.66
CA ALA A 138 -2.09 13.52 -23.69
C ALA A 138 -3.15 13.89 -22.64
N LEU A 139 -4.42 13.93 -23.05
CA LEU A 139 -5.52 14.22 -22.16
C LEU A 139 -5.79 13.07 -21.19
N LEU A 140 -5.85 11.83 -21.67
CA LEU A 140 -6.01 10.65 -20.80
C LEU A 140 -4.86 10.53 -19.80
N LEU A 141 -3.62 10.68 -20.27
CA LEU A 141 -2.43 10.59 -19.43
C LEU A 141 -2.35 11.72 -18.41
N ALA A 142 -2.74 12.96 -18.78
CA ALA A 142 -2.77 14.08 -17.85
C ALA A 142 -3.85 13.92 -16.77
N ALA A 143 -5.03 13.41 -17.15
CA ALA A 143 -6.11 13.13 -16.21
C ALA A 143 -5.68 12.03 -15.23
N ALA A 144 -5.11 10.93 -15.73
CA ALA A 144 -4.60 9.87 -14.87
C ALA A 144 -3.47 10.36 -13.94
N ALA A 145 -2.53 11.14 -14.45
CA ALA A 145 -1.43 11.69 -13.64
C ALA A 145 -1.89 12.60 -12.49
N MET A 146 -3.06 13.25 -12.65
CA MET A 146 -3.65 14.11 -11.63
C MET A 146 -4.53 13.35 -10.64
N PHE A 147 -5.37 12.44 -11.13
CA PHE A 147 -6.50 11.94 -10.34
C PHE A 147 -6.35 10.49 -9.87
N PHE A 148 -5.62 9.64 -10.60
CA PHE A 148 -5.56 8.22 -10.26
C PHE A 148 -4.79 7.92 -8.97
N GLY A 149 -3.89 8.83 -8.57
CA GLY A 149 -3.02 8.67 -7.41
C GLY A 149 -3.71 8.06 -6.18
N PRO A 150 -4.71 8.73 -5.58
CA PRO A 150 -5.40 8.22 -4.40
C PRO A 150 -6.47 7.15 -4.69
N MET A 151 -6.92 6.99 -5.94
CA MET A 151 -8.08 6.16 -6.28
C MET A 151 -7.83 4.65 -6.17
N SER A 152 -8.92 3.91 -5.95
CA SER A 152 -8.98 2.44 -6.03
C SER A 152 -8.83 1.95 -7.48
N ASP A 153 -8.41 0.68 -7.67
CA ASP A 153 -8.27 0.08 -9.01
C ASP A 153 -9.60 0.05 -9.78
N SER A 154 -10.69 -0.28 -9.10
CA SER A 154 -12.05 -0.27 -9.67
C SER A 154 -12.43 1.12 -10.19
N CYS A 155 -12.21 2.16 -9.39
CA CYS A 155 -12.52 3.54 -9.77
C CYS A 155 -11.66 4.00 -10.96
N ARG A 156 -10.37 3.63 -10.99
CA ARG A 156 -9.47 3.95 -12.11
C ARG A 156 -9.98 3.34 -13.42
N ARG A 157 -10.36 2.05 -13.41
CA ARG A 157 -10.85 1.34 -14.60
C ARG A 157 -12.17 1.92 -15.12
N GLU A 158 -13.07 2.28 -14.22
CA GLU A 158 -14.33 2.93 -14.57
C GLU A 158 -14.08 4.30 -15.20
N LEU A 159 -13.31 5.18 -14.52
CA LEU A 159 -12.99 6.52 -15.02
C LEU A 159 -12.25 6.49 -16.35
N TRP A 160 -11.29 5.57 -16.52
CA TRP A 160 -10.57 5.41 -17.78
C TRP A 160 -11.53 5.15 -18.95
N THR A 161 -12.52 4.28 -18.72
CA THR A 161 -13.54 3.93 -19.70
C THR A 161 -14.45 5.13 -19.99
N VAL A 162 -14.89 5.84 -18.94
CA VAL A 162 -15.70 7.07 -19.08
C VAL A 162 -14.95 8.12 -19.89
N TRP A 163 -13.68 8.36 -19.62
CA TRP A 163 -12.88 9.36 -20.34
C TRP A 163 -12.69 8.99 -21.81
N GLN A 164 -12.49 7.71 -22.14
CA GLN A 164 -12.45 7.24 -23.52
C GLN A 164 -13.75 7.52 -24.26
N VAL A 165 -14.90 7.29 -23.62
CA VAL A 165 -16.22 7.62 -24.18
C VAL A 165 -16.37 9.13 -24.39
N VAL A 166 -15.98 9.95 -23.42
CA VAL A 166 -16.01 11.42 -23.54
C VAL A 166 -15.15 11.90 -24.72
N LEU A 167 -13.91 11.39 -24.85
CA LEU A 167 -13.04 11.76 -25.97
C LEU A 167 -13.63 11.38 -27.33
N ALA A 168 -14.22 10.18 -27.44
CA ALA A 168 -14.89 9.75 -28.66
C ALA A 168 -16.08 10.65 -29.02
N GLN A 169 -16.88 11.08 -28.03
CA GLN A 169 -18.01 11.99 -28.23
C GLN A 169 -17.58 13.37 -28.74
N HIS A 170 -16.43 13.88 -28.28
CA HIS A 170 -15.85 15.15 -28.74
C HIS A 170 -15.01 15.03 -30.03
N GLY A 171 -14.88 13.82 -30.58
CA GLY A 171 -14.19 13.55 -31.83
C GLY A 171 -12.66 13.57 -31.73
N PHE A 172 -12.11 13.30 -30.54
CA PHE A 172 -10.66 13.15 -30.36
C PHE A 172 -10.25 11.69 -30.58
N ALA A 173 -9.30 11.47 -31.49
CA ALA A 173 -8.65 10.19 -31.64
C ALA A 173 -7.73 9.91 -30.43
N PHE A 174 -7.67 8.66 -30.01
CA PHE A 174 -6.78 8.16 -28.97
C PHE A 174 -6.30 6.75 -29.32
N THR A 175 -5.18 6.34 -28.74
CA THR A 175 -4.57 5.04 -28.96
C THR A 175 -5.27 3.99 -28.07
N PRO A 176 -5.89 2.92 -28.63
CA PRO A 176 -6.62 1.93 -27.82
C PRO A 176 -5.74 1.14 -26.83
N SER A 177 -4.46 0.97 -27.18
CA SER A 177 -3.47 0.26 -26.36
C SER A 177 -2.68 1.19 -25.42
N LEU A 178 -3.15 2.43 -25.22
CA LEU A 178 -2.48 3.40 -24.36
C LEU A 178 -2.42 2.89 -22.91
N THR A 179 -1.24 2.90 -22.31
CA THR A 179 -1.03 2.54 -20.89
C THR A 179 -0.37 3.67 -20.13
N LEU A 180 -0.53 3.69 -18.81
CA LEU A 180 0.11 4.68 -17.94
C LEU A 180 1.64 4.59 -17.92
N LEU A 181 2.20 3.45 -18.33
CA LEU A 181 3.64 3.28 -18.51
C LEU A 181 4.22 4.28 -19.52
N GLU A 182 3.40 4.74 -20.47
CA GLU A 182 3.82 5.73 -21.46
C GLU A 182 4.12 7.12 -20.86
N LEU A 183 3.68 7.40 -19.62
CA LEU A 183 4.11 8.59 -18.87
C LEU A 183 5.63 8.60 -18.61
N HIS A 184 6.26 7.42 -18.55
CA HIS A 184 7.71 7.23 -18.34
C HIS A 184 8.54 7.10 -19.61
N ALA A 185 7.90 6.73 -20.72
CA ALA A 185 8.58 6.15 -21.87
C ALA A 185 9.53 7.04 -22.70
N PRO A 186 9.70 8.37 -22.50
CA PRO A 186 10.76 9.06 -23.24
C PRO A 186 12.16 8.96 -22.63
N PHE A 187 12.35 8.56 -21.35
CA PHE A 187 13.67 8.65 -20.69
C PHE A 187 14.15 7.44 -19.87
N ALA A 188 13.37 6.36 -19.79
CA ALA A 188 13.85 5.08 -19.30
C ALA A 188 13.34 3.98 -20.23
N PRO A 189 14.15 2.96 -20.58
CA PRO A 189 13.61 1.81 -21.28
C PRO A 189 12.50 1.24 -20.39
N GLU A 190 11.32 1.05 -20.97
CA GLU A 190 10.16 0.38 -20.36
C GLU A 190 10.60 -0.91 -19.61
N ALA A 191 11.65 -1.56 -20.11
CA ALA A 191 12.33 -2.69 -19.49
C ALA A 191 12.94 -2.41 -18.11
N ALA A 192 13.50 -1.23 -17.82
CA ALA A 192 14.09 -0.91 -16.52
C ALA A 192 13.01 -0.62 -15.45
N LEU A 193 11.93 0.08 -15.83
CA LEU A 193 10.78 0.30 -14.96
C LEU A 193 10.06 -1.03 -14.72
N THR A 194 9.82 -1.82 -15.78
CA THR A 194 9.20 -3.14 -15.69
C THR A 194 10.09 -4.11 -14.91
N ALA A 195 11.41 -4.10 -15.08
CA ALA A 195 12.32 -4.92 -14.27
C ALA A 195 12.36 -4.49 -12.81
N ALA A 196 12.30 -3.19 -12.52
CA ALA A 196 12.23 -2.68 -11.15
C ALA A 196 10.89 -3.02 -10.47
N CYS A 197 9.77 -2.93 -11.20
CA CYS A 197 8.45 -3.32 -10.71
C CYS A 197 8.32 -4.84 -10.55
N ARG A 198 8.90 -5.63 -11.47
CA ARG A 198 8.97 -7.09 -11.36
C ARG A 198 9.87 -7.52 -10.20
N ALA A 199 11.00 -6.86 -9.97
CA ALA A 199 11.84 -7.12 -8.80
C ALA A 199 11.15 -6.78 -7.48
N ALA A 200 10.14 -5.90 -7.49
CA ALA A 200 9.35 -5.51 -6.34
C ALA A 200 8.01 -6.26 -6.21
N LEU A 201 7.74 -7.22 -7.10
CA LEU A 201 6.54 -8.08 -7.13
C LEU A 201 5.22 -7.28 -7.09
N PHE A 202 5.14 -6.22 -7.90
CA PHE A 202 4.01 -5.30 -7.92
C PHE A 202 2.78 -5.85 -8.65
N SER A 203 1.59 -5.61 -8.09
CA SER A 203 0.33 -5.77 -8.81
C SER A 203 0.23 -4.78 -9.99
N ASN A 204 -0.67 -5.00 -10.93
CA ASN A 204 -0.88 -4.08 -12.06
C ASN A 204 -1.14 -2.63 -11.60
N ARG A 205 -1.96 -2.45 -10.55
CA ARG A 205 -2.20 -1.15 -9.92
C ARG A 205 -0.93 -0.52 -9.35
N GLN A 206 -0.07 -1.32 -8.73
CA GLN A 206 1.20 -0.83 -8.19
C GLN A 206 2.20 -0.46 -9.30
N VAL A 207 2.20 -1.19 -10.41
CA VAL A 207 2.98 -0.85 -11.61
C VAL A 207 2.55 0.53 -12.16
N GLU A 208 1.24 0.77 -12.26
CA GLU A 208 0.70 2.07 -12.66
C GLU A 208 1.08 3.17 -11.67
N THR A 209 0.94 2.90 -10.38
CA THR A 209 1.26 3.88 -9.32
C THR A 209 2.77 4.15 -9.26
N ALA A 210 3.62 3.16 -9.58
CA ALA A 210 5.07 3.33 -9.76
C ALA A 210 5.40 4.22 -10.95
N ALA A 211 4.67 4.09 -12.07
CA ALA A 211 4.79 5.00 -13.20
C ALA A 211 4.40 6.44 -12.80
N LEU A 212 3.29 6.60 -12.09
CA LEU A 212 2.87 7.90 -11.55
C LEU A 212 3.90 8.50 -10.60
N LEU A 213 4.42 7.71 -9.66
CA LEU A 213 5.46 8.13 -8.72
C LEU A 213 6.69 8.63 -9.44
N ALA A 214 7.20 7.87 -10.39
CA ALA A 214 8.44 8.24 -11.05
C ALA A 214 8.23 9.42 -12.04
N TYR A 215 6.99 9.66 -12.49
CA TYR A 215 6.63 10.89 -13.20
C TYR A 215 6.59 12.08 -12.22
N ALA A 216 5.92 11.91 -11.07
CA ALA A 216 5.74 12.91 -10.03
C ALA A 216 7.07 13.33 -9.38
N ALA A 217 7.98 12.37 -9.16
CA ALA A 217 9.31 12.57 -8.57
C ALA A 217 10.27 13.35 -9.48
N ASN A 218 9.88 13.71 -10.71
CA ASN A 218 10.71 14.51 -11.60
C ASN A 218 10.57 16.02 -11.27
N PRO A 219 11.66 16.70 -10.85
CA PRO A 219 11.65 18.11 -10.40
C PRO A 219 11.10 19.10 -11.40
N ARG A 220 11.16 18.76 -12.70
CA ARG A 220 10.76 19.66 -13.77
C ARG A 220 9.25 19.65 -14.02
N THR A 221 8.51 18.72 -13.44
CA THR A 221 7.10 18.50 -13.81
C THR A 221 6.07 18.80 -12.73
N THR A 222 6.35 18.51 -11.46
CA THR A 222 5.27 18.21 -10.51
C THR A 222 5.56 18.66 -9.08
N ASP A 223 4.52 18.67 -8.26
CA ASP A 223 4.62 18.80 -6.81
C ASP A 223 5.25 17.50 -6.26
N PRO A 224 6.04 17.56 -5.17
CA PRO A 224 6.63 16.36 -4.59
C PRO A 224 5.50 15.40 -4.18
N PRO A 225 5.56 14.10 -4.52
CA PRO A 225 4.50 13.17 -4.19
C PRO A 225 4.46 12.84 -2.70
N LEU A 226 3.24 12.75 -2.16
CA LEU A 226 2.94 12.16 -0.86
C LEU A 226 2.45 10.72 -1.05
N LEU A 227 3.23 9.76 -0.57
CA LEU A 227 2.96 8.34 -0.66
C LEU A 227 2.17 7.85 0.55
N LEU A 228 1.00 7.28 0.30
CA LEU A 228 0.24 6.47 1.25
C LEU A 228 0.65 5.00 1.04
N ASP A 229 1.68 4.58 1.78
CA ASP A 229 2.30 3.25 1.62
C ASP A 229 2.49 2.55 2.98
N PRO A 230 1.40 2.01 3.59
CA PRO A 230 1.48 1.32 4.87
C PRO A 230 2.45 0.13 4.85
N GLN A 231 2.60 -0.52 3.69
CA GLN A 231 3.39 -1.75 3.53
C GLN A 231 4.83 -1.47 3.10
N ARG A 232 5.17 -0.19 2.85
CA ARG A 232 6.49 0.25 2.40
C ARG A 232 6.96 -0.43 1.11
N LEU A 233 6.02 -0.80 0.23
CA LEU A 233 6.28 -1.48 -1.03
C LEU A 233 6.93 -0.55 -2.07
N ALA A 234 6.75 0.76 -1.96
CA ALA A 234 7.39 1.74 -2.83
C ALA A 234 8.88 1.92 -2.53
N LEU A 235 9.35 1.60 -1.32
CA LEU A 235 10.76 1.81 -0.94
C LEU A 235 11.74 1.07 -1.86
N PRO A 236 11.63 -0.27 -2.07
CA PRO A 236 12.52 -0.99 -2.99
C PRO A 236 12.59 -0.36 -4.38
N PHE A 237 11.45 0.09 -4.90
CA PHE A 237 11.36 0.75 -6.18
C PHE A 237 12.08 2.11 -6.20
N ILE A 238 11.93 2.92 -5.15
CA ILE A 238 12.65 4.19 -5.02
C ILE A 238 14.17 3.95 -4.88
N TYR A 239 14.59 2.93 -4.13
CA TYR A 239 16.00 2.53 -4.06
C TYR A 239 16.56 2.17 -5.44
N ALA A 240 15.80 1.43 -6.25
CA ALA A 240 16.18 1.10 -7.62
C ALA A 240 16.27 2.34 -8.52
N LEU A 241 15.35 3.30 -8.36
CA LEU A 241 15.31 4.55 -9.13
C LEU A 241 16.41 5.56 -8.76
N ALA A 242 16.72 5.65 -7.48
CA ALA A 242 17.66 6.61 -6.93
C ALA A 242 19.11 6.10 -6.92
N GLY A 243 19.29 4.78 -6.89
CA GLY A 243 20.60 4.14 -6.76
C GLY A 243 21.32 4.60 -5.48
N THR A 244 22.61 4.90 -5.60
CA THR A 244 23.46 5.31 -4.47
C THR A 244 23.24 6.75 -4.00
N ALA A 245 22.45 7.55 -4.73
CA ALA A 245 22.21 8.96 -4.44
C ALA A 245 21.00 9.20 -3.50
N LEU A 246 20.44 8.15 -2.90
CA LEU A 246 19.28 8.25 -2.00
C LEU A 246 19.68 8.70 -0.59
N ARG A 247 18.97 9.69 -0.05
CA ARG A 247 19.05 10.16 1.33
C ARG A 247 17.69 10.07 1.99
N VAL A 248 17.59 9.29 3.08
CA VAL A 248 16.36 9.13 3.86
C VAL A 248 16.46 9.96 5.13
N PHE A 249 15.44 10.77 5.39
CA PHE A 249 15.30 11.57 6.60
C PHE A 249 14.03 11.16 7.33
N ARG A 250 14.10 11.06 8.66
CA ARG A 250 12.96 10.77 9.52
C ARG A 250 12.77 11.91 10.54
N PRO A 251 11.53 12.25 10.91
CA PRO A 251 11.23 13.07 12.08
C PRO A 251 11.79 12.47 13.39
N PRO A 252 11.91 13.27 14.46
CA PRO A 252 11.69 14.71 14.50
C PRO A 252 12.84 15.48 13.81
N PHE A 253 12.50 16.61 13.19
CA PHE A 253 13.46 17.46 12.49
C PHE A 253 14.19 18.41 13.46
N THR A 254 15.40 18.02 13.86
CA THR A 254 16.32 18.92 14.57
C THR A 254 16.99 19.89 13.60
N THR A 255 17.52 21.02 14.10
CA THR A 255 18.25 22.01 13.29
C THR A 255 19.36 21.36 12.43
N ARG A 256 20.07 20.38 12.99
CA ARG A 256 21.11 19.62 12.27
C ARG A 256 20.53 18.74 11.16
N ARG A 257 19.40 18.06 11.39
CA ARG A 257 18.74 17.26 10.34
C ARG A 257 18.22 18.14 9.22
N ILE A 258 17.68 19.32 9.55
CA ILE A 258 17.24 20.33 8.58
C ILE A 258 18.44 20.80 7.75
N GLN A 259 19.58 21.11 8.37
CA GLN A 259 20.82 21.46 7.64
C GLN A 259 21.32 20.34 6.72
N ASN A 260 21.30 19.08 7.19
CA ASN A 260 21.69 17.94 6.36
C ASN A 260 20.73 17.71 5.19
N LEU A 261 19.43 17.91 5.42
CA LEU A 261 18.40 17.89 4.38
C LEU A 261 18.67 18.99 3.36
N HIS A 262 19.00 20.21 3.80
CA HIS A 262 19.38 21.30 2.91
C HIS A 262 20.60 20.96 2.06
N SER A 263 21.64 20.35 2.64
CA SER A 263 22.81 19.89 1.88
C SER A 263 22.40 18.86 0.83
N ALA A 264 21.64 17.83 1.21
CA ALA A 264 21.19 16.79 0.28
C ALA A 264 20.34 17.38 -0.87
N VAL A 265 19.50 18.37 -0.54
CA VAL A 265 18.71 19.10 -1.53
C VAL A 265 19.61 19.89 -2.47
N ALA A 266 20.58 20.64 -1.95
CA ALA A 266 21.53 21.44 -2.74
C ALA A 266 22.42 20.57 -3.64
N ASP A 267 22.79 19.38 -3.17
CA ASP A 267 23.60 18.40 -3.89
C ASP A 267 22.82 17.68 -5.01
N GLY A 268 21.50 17.93 -5.12
CA GLY A 268 20.64 17.27 -6.11
C GLY A 268 20.42 15.78 -5.83
N CYS A 269 20.56 15.35 -4.57
CA CYS A 269 20.30 13.97 -4.17
C CYS A 269 18.81 13.62 -4.31
N PHE A 270 18.52 12.31 -4.40
CA PHE A 270 17.16 11.83 -4.22
C PHE A 270 16.87 11.83 -2.72
N VAL A 271 15.84 12.55 -2.29
CA VAL A 271 15.47 12.74 -0.89
C VAL A 271 14.16 12.05 -0.61
N VAL A 272 14.15 11.18 0.39
CA VAL A 272 12.93 10.61 0.98
C VAL A 272 12.77 11.17 2.39
N VAL A 273 11.61 11.73 2.68
CA VAL A 273 11.20 12.02 4.04
C VAL A 273 10.22 10.95 4.47
N ASP A 274 10.62 10.14 5.43
CA ASP A 274 9.85 9.00 5.92
C ASP A 274 9.08 9.37 7.20
N ALA A 275 7.85 8.84 7.34
CA ALA A 275 6.93 9.07 8.46
C ALA A 275 6.56 10.53 8.70
N VAL A 276 6.11 11.24 7.66
CA VAL A 276 5.59 12.62 7.76
C VAL A 276 4.19 12.60 8.37
N GLY A 277 4.00 13.14 9.57
CA GLY A 277 2.69 13.34 10.20
C GLY A 277 2.10 14.73 9.99
N GLU A 278 0.94 15.00 10.59
CA GLU A 278 0.27 16.31 10.49
C GLU A 278 1.15 17.45 11.03
N ALA A 279 1.84 17.23 12.15
CA ALA A 279 2.70 18.22 12.77
C ALA A 279 3.88 18.60 11.85
N GLU A 280 4.47 17.62 11.16
CA GLU A 280 5.54 17.84 10.20
C GLU A 280 5.06 18.53 8.94
N LEU A 281 3.85 18.21 8.45
CA LEU A 281 3.24 18.91 7.32
C LEU A 281 3.03 20.39 7.59
N GLN A 282 2.74 20.77 8.84
CA GLN A 282 2.61 22.17 9.26
C GLN A 282 3.95 22.85 9.53
N SER A 283 5.07 22.12 9.43
CA SER A 283 6.38 22.70 9.67
C SER A 283 6.70 23.76 8.59
N PRO A 284 7.22 24.95 8.97
CA PRO A 284 7.46 26.03 8.02
C PRO A 284 8.39 25.65 6.85
N TRP A 285 9.33 24.74 7.07
CA TRP A 285 10.28 24.31 6.04
C TRP A 285 9.62 23.39 5.01
N LEU A 286 8.76 22.46 5.43
CA LEU A 286 8.07 21.55 4.53
C LEU A 286 6.98 22.30 3.77
N LEU A 287 6.24 23.18 4.45
CA LEU A 287 5.31 24.10 3.81
C LEU A 287 5.98 24.91 2.71
N ALA A 288 7.16 25.48 2.94
CA ALA A 288 7.89 26.24 1.92
C ALA A 288 8.25 25.38 0.69
N LEU A 289 8.60 24.10 0.89
CA LEU A 289 8.89 23.17 -0.20
C LEU A 289 7.62 22.76 -0.98
N LEU A 290 6.49 22.60 -0.29
CA LEU A 290 5.20 22.19 -0.87
C LEU A 290 4.49 23.34 -1.59
N THR A 291 4.43 24.51 -0.98
CA THR A 291 3.65 25.67 -1.45
C THR A 291 4.36 26.51 -2.50
N LYS A 292 5.64 26.21 -2.81
CA LYS A 292 6.30 26.72 -4.01
C LYS A 292 6.23 28.25 -4.14
N THR A 293 6.44 28.97 -3.04
CA THR A 293 6.01 30.37 -2.88
C THR A 293 6.66 31.40 -3.81
N ASP A 294 7.79 31.11 -4.46
CA ASP A 294 8.45 32.06 -5.38
C ASP A 294 8.95 31.38 -6.66
N TYR A 295 8.04 31.18 -7.63
CA TYR A 295 8.38 30.72 -8.98
C TYR A 295 8.67 31.89 -9.91
N SER A 296 9.95 32.30 -10.01
CA SER A 296 10.41 33.02 -11.20
C SER A 296 10.70 31.99 -12.30
N ARG A 297 10.37 32.30 -13.55
CA ARG A 297 10.28 31.38 -14.71
C ARG A 297 11.54 30.56 -15.06
N GLN A 298 12.64 30.63 -14.30
CA GLN A 298 13.88 29.89 -14.59
C GLN A 298 14.60 29.28 -13.36
N GLN A 299 14.25 29.64 -12.12
CA GLN A 299 14.84 29.08 -10.89
C GLN A 299 13.75 28.93 -9.83
N CYS A 300 13.60 27.72 -9.29
CA CYS A 300 12.70 27.47 -8.17
C CYS A 300 13.43 27.85 -6.89
N THR A 301 13.04 28.94 -6.23
CA THR A 301 13.66 29.35 -4.96
C THR A 301 12.73 29.04 -3.81
N VAL A 302 13.23 28.36 -2.77
CA VAL A 302 12.50 28.10 -1.54
C VAL A 302 13.15 28.86 -0.40
N ARG A 303 12.33 29.58 0.37
CA ARG A 303 12.79 30.32 1.54
C ARG A 303 12.71 29.42 2.76
N LEU A 304 13.87 29.03 3.28
CA LEU A 304 13.97 28.11 4.41
C LEU A 304 14.53 28.88 5.60
N ALA A 305 13.69 29.06 6.64
CA ALA A 305 13.93 29.88 7.83
C ALA A 305 14.20 31.38 7.56
N SER A 306 15.27 31.72 6.84
CA SER A 306 15.65 33.09 6.47
C SER A 306 16.50 33.19 5.20
N THR A 307 16.89 32.06 4.60
CA THR A 307 17.73 32.01 3.40
C THR A 307 16.93 31.54 2.19
N GLU A 308 17.10 32.24 1.07
CA GLU A 308 16.56 31.82 -0.23
C GLU A 308 17.52 30.82 -0.86
N HIS A 309 17.00 29.64 -1.19
CA HIS A 309 17.77 28.59 -1.84
C HIS A 309 17.15 28.30 -3.20
N ALA A 310 17.95 28.44 -4.28
CA ALA A 310 17.59 27.88 -5.56
C ALA A 310 17.62 26.34 -5.45
N LEU A 311 16.47 25.70 -5.60
CA LEU A 311 16.37 24.26 -5.71
C LEU A 311 17.08 23.84 -7.00
N PRO A 312 18.05 22.91 -6.93
CA PRO A 312 18.71 22.43 -8.11
C PRO A 312 17.72 21.71 -9.03
N PRO A 313 17.89 21.81 -10.36
CA PRO A 313 16.98 21.23 -11.35
C PRO A 313 16.94 19.69 -11.33
N GLY A 314 17.73 19.04 -10.46
CA GLY A 314 17.80 17.59 -10.27
C GLY A 314 17.19 17.06 -8.96
N LEU A 315 16.68 17.94 -8.08
CA LEU A 315 16.09 17.50 -6.80
C LEU A 315 14.90 16.55 -7.00
N ARG A 316 14.93 15.37 -6.38
CA ARG A 316 13.78 14.47 -6.34
C ARG A 316 13.36 14.28 -4.89
N LEU A 317 12.20 14.80 -4.51
CA LEU A 317 11.68 14.70 -3.14
C LEU A 317 10.45 13.80 -3.13
N VAL A 318 10.43 12.81 -2.25
CA VAL A 318 9.28 11.93 -2.01
C VAL A 318 8.96 11.95 -0.51
N LEU A 319 7.69 12.13 -0.17
CA LEU A 319 7.20 12.12 1.20
C LEU A 319 6.46 10.81 1.45
N PHE A 320 6.77 10.09 2.52
CA PHE A 320 5.95 8.99 3.01
C PHE A 320 5.08 9.47 4.16
N ALA A 321 3.79 9.22 4.06
CA ALA A 321 2.83 9.51 5.11
C ALA A 321 3.12 8.66 6.37
N ALA A 322 2.99 9.27 7.53
CA ALA A 322 2.89 8.55 8.80
C ALA A 322 1.52 7.86 8.91
N ASP A 323 1.40 6.89 9.82
CA ASP A 323 0.18 6.08 9.99
C ASP A 323 -1.07 6.91 10.29
N GLU A 324 -0.90 8.02 11.03
CA GLU A 324 -1.96 8.98 11.32
C GLU A 324 -2.61 9.50 10.03
N LEU A 325 -1.80 9.76 9.00
CA LEU A 325 -2.27 10.28 7.71
C LEU A 325 -2.87 9.21 6.79
N LEU A 326 -2.59 7.93 7.05
CA LEU A 326 -3.12 6.82 6.23
C LEU A 326 -4.63 6.60 6.46
N THR A 327 -5.15 7.08 7.59
CA THR A 327 -6.56 6.91 7.97
C THR A 327 -7.32 8.23 8.10
N SER A 328 -6.62 9.37 7.97
CA SER A 328 -7.21 10.71 8.04
C SER A 328 -7.69 11.22 6.67
N LEU A 329 -8.70 12.08 6.69
CA LEU A 329 -8.97 12.98 5.57
C LEU A 329 -7.82 13.98 5.43
N LEU A 330 -7.15 14.00 4.28
CA LEU A 330 -6.06 14.94 4.07
C LEU A 330 -6.59 16.37 3.98
N PRO A 331 -5.92 17.37 4.58
CA PRO A 331 -6.32 18.75 4.46
C PRO A 331 -6.34 19.20 3.00
N ARG A 332 -7.37 19.96 2.58
CA ARG A 332 -7.50 20.43 1.19
C ARG A 332 -6.27 21.18 0.67
N TRP A 333 -5.67 22.02 1.52
CA TRP A 333 -4.46 22.77 1.16
C TRP A 333 -3.30 21.83 0.78
N LEU A 334 -3.22 20.66 1.43
CA LEU A 334 -2.19 19.67 1.16
C LEU A 334 -2.45 19.01 -0.19
N VAL A 335 -3.68 18.55 -0.43
CA VAL A 335 -4.08 17.93 -1.71
C VAL A 335 -3.91 18.90 -2.89
N GLY A 336 -4.13 20.19 -2.68
CA GLY A 336 -3.85 21.25 -3.65
C GLY A 336 -2.36 21.50 -3.90
N SER A 337 -1.48 21.16 -2.95
CA SER A 337 -0.04 21.47 -2.98
C SER A 337 0.87 20.26 -3.23
N THR A 338 0.31 19.05 -3.28
CA THR A 338 1.05 17.79 -3.47
C THR A 338 0.32 16.87 -4.46
N THR A 339 1.01 15.83 -4.92
CA THR A 339 0.38 14.71 -5.63
C THR A 339 0.28 13.55 -4.65
N VAL A 340 -0.94 13.19 -4.27
CA VAL A 340 -1.18 12.06 -3.35
C VAL A 340 -1.18 10.77 -4.16
N LEU A 341 -0.39 9.78 -3.77
CA LEU A 341 -0.33 8.47 -4.43
C LEU A 341 -0.54 7.36 -3.40
N SER A 342 -1.52 6.51 -3.63
CA SER A 342 -1.78 5.33 -2.80
C SER A 342 -1.04 4.11 -3.33
N PHE A 343 -0.02 3.67 -2.58
CA PHE A 343 0.69 2.41 -2.81
C PHE A 343 0.13 1.25 -1.98
N HIS A 344 -0.92 1.49 -1.20
CA HIS A 344 -1.62 0.46 -0.47
C HIS A 344 -2.05 -0.68 -1.41
N CYS A 345 -1.57 -1.89 -1.11
CA CYS A 345 -1.93 -3.11 -1.81
C CYS A 345 -2.84 -3.95 -0.91
N PRO A 346 -4.13 -4.09 -1.24
CA PRO A 346 -5.03 -5.00 -0.53
C PRO A 346 -4.45 -6.42 -0.49
N LEU A 347 -4.72 -7.15 0.59
CA LEU A 347 -4.22 -8.51 0.77
C LEU A 347 -4.54 -9.45 -0.42
N PRO A 348 -5.73 -9.42 -1.04
CA PRO A 348 -6.02 -10.24 -2.22
C PRO A 348 -5.13 -9.90 -3.41
N GLU A 349 -4.95 -8.62 -3.72
CA GLU A 349 -4.08 -8.16 -4.82
C GLU A 349 -2.62 -8.52 -4.56
N MET A 350 -2.16 -8.40 -3.32
CA MET A 350 -0.80 -8.78 -2.93
C MET A 350 -0.59 -10.29 -3.05
N THR A 351 -1.58 -11.08 -2.64
CA THR A 351 -1.54 -12.54 -2.77
C THR A 351 -1.42 -12.95 -4.23
N GLU A 352 -2.26 -12.38 -5.11
CA GLU A 352 -2.21 -12.63 -6.55
C GLU A 352 -0.86 -12.25 -7.15
N ALA A 353 -0.35 -11.06 -6.84
CA ALA A 353 0.95 -10.59 -7.34
C ALA A 353 2.11 -11.50 -6.89
N LEU A 354 2.12 -11.91 -5.62
CA LEU A 354 3.15 -12.80 -5.08
C LEU A 354 3.04 -14.22 -5.61
N THR A 355 1.83 -14.72 -5.84
CA THR A 355 1.59 -16.02 -6.49
C THR A 355 2.11 -16.02 -7.92
N ALA A 356 1.78 -15.00 -8.72
CA ALA A 356 2.27 -14.87 -10.08
C ALA A 356 3.81 -14.77 -10.13
N ALA A 357 4.39 -13.96 -9.24
CA ALA A 357 5.84 -13.82 -9.11
C ALA A 357 6.54 -15.12 -8.69
N THR A 358 5.93 -15.88 -7.78
CA THR A 358 6.44 -17.18 -7.36
C THR A 358 6.46 -18.16 -8.52
N ALA A 359 5.40 -18.18 -9.32
CA ALA A 359 5.30 -19.03 -10.50
C ALA A 359 6.38 -18.68 -11.55
N GLU A 360 6.57 -17.38 -11.84
CA GLU A 360 7.60 -16.91 -12.79
C GLU A 360 9.02 -17.25 -12.28
N LEU A 361 9.30 -16.99 -11.01
CA LEU A 361 10.61 -17.31 -10.41
C LEU A 361 10.88 -18.81 -10.39
N ALA A 362 9.91 -19.63 -9.99
CA ALA A 362 10.05 -21.08 -9.98
C ALA A 362 10.32 -21.63 -11.40
N ALA A 363 9.59 -21.13 -12.41
CA ALA A 363 9.82 -21.50 -13.80
C ALA A 363 11.22 -21.11 -14.30
N ASN A 364 11.71 -19.93 -13.92
CA ASN A 364 13.08 -19.49 -14.25
C ASN A 364 14.16 -20.36 -13.62
N GLU A 365 13.89 -20.93 -12.44
CA GLU A 365 14.78 -21.89 -11.77
C GLU A 365 14.56 -23.34 -12.27
N GLY A 366 13.76 -23.54 -13.32
CA GLY A 366 13.54 -24.84 -13.97
C GLY A 366 12.50 -25.73 -13.32
N TYR A 367 11.72 -25.22 -12.36
CA TYR A 367 10.64 -25.97 -11.74
C TYR A 367 9.42 -26.05 -12.66
N VAL A 368 8.88 -27.26 -12.85
CA VAL A 368 7.64 -27.49 -13.58
C VAL A 368 6.61 -28.06 -12.60
N PRO A 369 5.45 -27.40 -12.41
CA PRO A 369 4.42 -27.89 -11.50
C PRO A 369 3.91 -29.27 -11.96
N PRO A 370 3.53 -30.15 -11.01
CA PRO A 370 2.96 -31.45 -11.35
C PRO A 370 1.66 -31.27 -12.15
N PRO A 371 1.36 -32.14 -13.13
CA PRO A 371 0.08 -32.11 -13.81
C PRO A 371 -1.05 -32.37 -12.80
N PRO A 372 -2.21 -31.72 -12.95
CA PRO A 372 -3.33 -31.92 -12.04
C PRO A 372 -3.78 -33.38 -11.99
N GLU A 373 -4.00 -33.88 -10.78
CA GLU A 373 -4.36 -35.29 -10.52
C GLU A 373 -5.73 -35.70 -11.11
N GLU A 374 -6.59 -34.75 -11.53
CA GLU A 374 -7.94 -35.03 -12.03
C GLU A 374 -8.04 -35.40 -13.53
N GLU A 375 -6.98 -35.35 -14.33
CA GLU A 375 -7.05 -35.67 -15.78
C GLU A 375 -6.48 -37.03 -16.20
N ALA A 376 -6.11 -37.91 -15.25
CA ALA A 376 -5.62 -39.24 -15.60
C ALA A 376 -6.72 -40.24 -16.01
N GLU A 377 -8.01 -39.95 -15.78
CA GLU A 377 -9.11 -40.90 -16.08
C GLU A 377 -10.34 -40.34 -16.83
N ALA A 378 -10.37 -39.06 -17.25
CA ALA A 378 -11.54 -38.52 -17.96
C ALA A 378 -11.23 -38.12 -19.42
N THR A 379 -11.88 -38.86 -20.31
CA THR A 379 -12.00 -38.65 -21.75
C THR A 379 -12.34 -37.23 -22.17
N ALA A 380 -11.85 -36.88 -23.37
CA ALA A 380 -12.27 -35.80 -24.26
C ALA A 380 -13.76 -35.39 -24.12
N ASP A 381 -14.03 -34.36 -23.32
CA ASP A 381 -15.09 -33.35 -23.48
C ASP A 381 -15.21 -32.54 -22.18
N ALA A 382 -14.37 -31.51 -21.99
CA ALA A 382 -14.64 -30.47 -21.01
C ALA A 382 -13.84 -29.18 -21.32
N THR A 383 -14.55 -28.12 -21.65
CA THR A 383 -14.09 -26.73 -21.69
C THR A 383 -14.08 -26.11 -20.28
N HIS A 384 -13.63 -26.88 -19.28
CA HIS A 384 -13.55 -26.42 -17.89
C HIS A 384 -12.10 -26.43 -17.41
N SER A 385 -11.54 -25.21 -17.35
CA SER A 385 -10.46 -24.75 -16.48
C SER A 385 -9.51 -25.83 -15.96
N THR A 386 -8.38 -26.01 -16.65
CA THR A 386 -7.16 -26.55 -16.05
C THR A 386 -6.84 -25.77 -14.78
N PRO A 387 -6.58 -26.42 -13.62
CA PRO A 387 -6.07 -25.70 -12.46
C PRO A 387 -4.75 -25.04 -12.88
N SER A 388 -4.75 -23.72 -12.77
CA SER A 388 -3.66 -22.89 -13.27
C SER A 388 -2.44 -23.11 -12.40
N ALA A 389 -1.22 -22.88 -12.93
CA ALA A 389 -0.02 -22.78 -12.11
C ALA A 389 -0.21 -21.83 -10.90
N ALA A 390 -1.15 -20.88 -11.01
CA ALA A 390 -1.60 -20.02 -9.93
C ALA A 390 -2.13 -20.79 -8.70
N ASP A 391 -2.89 -21.88 -8.88
CA ASP A 391 -3.48 -22.63 -7.76
C ASP A 391 -2.39 -23.37 -6.96
N HIS A 392 -1.40 -23.91 -7.65
CA HIS A 392 -0.25 -24.60 -7.04
C HIS A 392 0.62 -23.66 -6.19
N PHE A 393 0.83 -22.41 -6.63
CA PHE A 393 1.63 -21.41 -5.91
C PHE A 393 0.80 -20.47 -5.01
N SER A 394 -0.53 -20.61 -5.00
CA SER A 394 -1.43 -19.80 -4.16
C SER A 394 -1.05 -19.81 -2.67
N PRO A 395 -0.75 -20.98 -2.05
CA PRO A 395 -0.34 -21.02 -0.64
C PRO A 395 0.94 -20.20 -0.35
N VAL A 396 1.91 -20.23 -1.26
CA VAL A 396 3.17 -19.48 -1.13
C VAL A 396 2.91 -17.98 -1.17
N GLY A 397 2.15 -17.52 -2.17
CA GLY A 397 1.78 -16.11 -2.32
C GLY A 397 1.00 -15.59 -1.11
N LYS A 398 0.05 -16.38 -0.60
CA LYS A 398 -0.75 -16.03 0.58
C LYS A 398 0.12 -15.85 1.83
N VAL A 399 1.00 -16.80 2.13
CA VAL A 399 1.86 -16.73 3.33
C VAL A 399 2.83 -15.55 3.23
N ALA A 400 3.43 -15.32 2.06
CA ALA A 400 4.31 -14.16 1.86
C ALA A 400 3.56 -12.83 2.03
N ALA A 401 2.31 -12.73 1.52
CA ALA A 401 1.48 -11.55 1.68
C ALA A 401 1.15 -11.28 3.16
N GLU A 402 0.75 -12.32 3.90
CA GLU A 402 0.43 -12.22 5.33
C GLU A 402 1.65 -11.83 6.17
N CYS A 403 2.84 -12.33 5.83
CA CYS A 403 4.10 -11.91 6.46
C CYS A 403 4.35 -10.41 6.24
N ILE A 404 4.16 -9.89 5.03
CA ILE A 404 4.34 -8.46 4.73
C ILE A 404 3.35 -7.62 5.54
N VAL A 405 2.07 -8.03 5.58
CA VAL A 405 1.04 -7.30 6.35
C VAL A 405 1.33 -7.34 7.85
N ALA A 406 1.75 -8.49 8.39
CA ALA A 406 2.12 -8.61 9.81
C ALA A 406 3.34 -7.73 10.17
N CYS A 407 4.35 -7.69 9.30
CA CYS A 407 5.52 -6.83 9.48
C CYS A 407 5.13 -5.34 9.44
N ALA A 408 4.28 -4.96 8.49
CA ALA A 408 3.76 -3.59 8.39
C ALA A 408 2.99 -3.21 9.65
N GLU A 409 2.10 -4.07 10.15
CA GLU A 409 1.34 -3.84 11.39
C GLU A 409 2.21 -3.64 12.62
N LEU A 410 3.28 -4.44 12.75
CA LEU A 410 4.25 -4.26 13.81
C LEU A 410 4.96 -2.91 13.70
N ALA A 411 5.40 -2.54 12.49
CA ALA A 411 6.07 -1.27 12.26
C ALA A 411 5.16 -0.08 12.64
N ARG A 412 3.85 -0.19 12.42
CA ARG A 412 2.88 0.86 12.83
C ARG A 412 2.78 1.05 14.33
N THR A 413 2.76 -0.06 15.07
CA THR A 413 2.63 -0.04 16.54
C THR A 413 3.96 0.23 17.25
N ALA A 414 5.07 -0.17 16.63
CA ALA A 414 6.42 0.00 17.13
C ALA A 414 7.37 0.43 15.98
N PRO A 415 7.46 1.73 15.65
CA PRO A 415 8.26 2.22 14.52
C PRO A 415 9.77 1.90 14.59
N ALA A 416 10.29 1.65 15.80
CA ALA A 416 11.67 1.20 16.01
C ALA A 416 11.89 -0.28 15.68
N SER A 417 10.81 -1.03 15.41
CA SER A 417 10.76 -2.48 15.14
C SER A 417 10.19 -2.74 13.76
N ASP A 418 10.75 -2.05 12.77
CA ASP A 418 10.39 -2.16 11.36
C ASP A 418 11.11 -3.34 10.72
N VAL A 419 10.34 -4.32 10.21
CA VAL A 419 10.83 -5.37 9.32
C VAL A 419 10.34 -5.01 7.92
N PRO A 420 11.21 -4.48 7.04
CA PRO A 420 10.76 -3.98 5.76
C PRO A 420 10.34 -5.13 4.84
N ALA A 421 9.31 -4.90 4.01
CA ALA A 421 8.78 -5.91 3.09
C ALA A 421 9.86 -6.58 2.21
N VAL A 422 10.93 -5.86 1.88
CA VAL A 422 12.08 -6.38 1.13
C VAL A 422 12.72 -7.61 1.79
N VAL A 423 12.70 -7.72 3.11
CA VAL A 423 13.20 -8.90 3.84
C VAL A 423 12.36 -10.13 3.50
N VAL A 424 11.03 -9.97 3.45
CA VAL A 424 10.11 -11.04 3.07
C VAL A 424 10.31 -11.42 1.59
N LEU A 425 10.48 -10.44 0.71
CA LEU A 425 10.73 -10.69 -0.71
C LEU A 425 12.07 -11.42 -0.97
N GLN A 426 13.11 -11.03 -0.23
CA GLN A 426 14.41 -11.72 -0.27
C GLN A 426 14.31 -13.14 0.28
N ALA A 427 13.56 -13.34 1.37
CA ALA A 427 13.28 -14.66 1.91
C ALA A 427 12.55 -15.55 0.90
N LEU A 428 11.52 -15.03 0.22
CA LEU A 428 10.79 -15.72 -0.84
C LEU A 428 11.70 -16.12 -1.99
N THR A 429 12.48 -15.17 -2.52
CA THR A 429 13.41 -15.44 -3.63
C THR A 429 14.44 -16.51 -3.25
N ALA A 430 14.99 -16.45 -2.04
CA ALA A 430 15.97 -17.42 -1.55
C ALA A 430 15.35 -18.81 -1.32
N ALA A 431 14.12 -18.86 -0.80
CA ALA A 431 13.38 -20.10 -0.57
C ALA A 431 13.08 -20.82 -1.88
N ILE A 432 12.56 -20.10 -2.89
CA ILE A 432 12.28 -20.65 -4.23
C ILE A 432 13.55 -21.25 -4.83
N ARG A 433 14.67 -20.52 -4.82
CA ARG A 433 15.96 -20.99 -5.34
C ARG A 433 16.45 -22.24 -4.63
N ASN A 434 16.37 -22.27 -3.31
CA ASN A 434 16.85 -23.40 -2.53
C ASN A 434 15.98 -24.65 -2.72
N CYS A 435 14.66 -24.48 -2.83
CA CYS A 435 13.72 -25.57 -3.05
C CYS A 435 13.67 -26.03 -4.52
N ALA A 436 14.02 -25.19 -5.48
CA ALA A 436 14.04 -25.59 -6.90
C ALA A 436 15.12 -26.65 -7.18
N VAL A 437 16.18 -26.69 -6.36
CA VAL A 437 17.25 -27.69 -6.44
C VAL A 437 16.77 -29.07 -5.96
N THR A 438 15.76 -29.12 -5.09
CA THR A 438 15.15 -30.39 -4.67
C THR A 438 14.17 -30.85 -5.74
N LEU A 439 14.62 -31.77 -6.61
CA LEU A 439 13.92 -32.30 -7.80
C LEU A 439 12.55 -32.98 -7.55
N ASP A 440 11.98 -32.90 -6.35
CA ASP A 440 10.66 -33.46 -6.04
C ASP A 440 9.58 -32.38 -6.19
N PRO A 441 8.66 -32.51 -7.17
CA PRO A 441 7.64 -31.51 -7.42
C PRO A 441 6.55 -31.47 -6.35
N THR A 442 6.35 -32.54 -5.58
CA THR A 442 5.16 -32.72 -4.72
C THR A 442 5.17 -31.90 -3.42
N PRO A 443 6.28 -31.73 -2.68
CA PRO A 443 6.29 -30.88 -1.49
C PRO A 443 6.72 -29.42 -1.76
N PHE A 444 6.96 -29.02 -3.02
CA PHE A 444 7.62 -27.75 -3.31
C PHE A 444 6.94 -26.51 -2.68
N PRO A 445 5.63 -26.27 -2.83
CA PRO A 445 4.98 -25.11 -2.20
C PRO A 445 5.12 -25.12 -0.67
N THR A 446 4.96 -26.28 -0.04
CA THR A 446 5.08 -26.46 1.42
C THR A 446 6.49 -26.19 1.91
N LEU A 447 7.51 -26.65 1.17
CA LEU A 447 8.92 -26.39 1.48
C LEU A 447 9.26 -24.91 1.35
N VAL A 448 8.79 -24.25 0.28
CA VAL A 448 9.00 -22.81 0.09
C VAL A 448 8.34 -22.01 1.21
N VAL A 449 7.07 -22.31 1.55
CA VAL A 449 6.37 -21.68 2.68
C VAL A 449 7.17 -21.81 3.98
N THR A 450 7.62 -23.02 4.29
CA THR A 450 8.38 -23.31 5.51
C THR A 450 9.69 -22.53 5.55
N ASP A 451 10.43 -22.47 4.44
CA ASP A 451 11.71 -21.74 4.39
C ASP A 451 11.54 -20.21 4.41
N VAL A 452 10.45 -19.67 3.82
CA VAL A 452 10.09 -18.25 3.93
C VAL A 452 9.85 -17.87 5.38
N LEU A 453 8.98 -18.62 6.07
CA LEU A 453 8.67 -18.39 7.48
C LEU A 453 9.93 -18.45 8.35
N ARG A 454 10.77 -19.48 8.15
CA ARG A 454 12.05 -19.64 8.86
C ARG A 454 12.92 -18.40 8.74
N ARG A 455 13.12 -17.90 7.53
CA ARG A 455 14.00 -16.76 7.25
C ARG A 455 13.45 -15.45 7.83
N VAL A 456 12.15 -15.22 7.69
CA VAL A 456 11.50 -14.02 8.23
C VAL A 456 11.59 -14.01 9.75
N LEU A 457 11.25 -15.13 10.41
CA LEU A 457 11.33 -15.25 11.86
C LEU A 457 12.76 -15.18 12.40
N ALA A 458 13.72 -15.82 11.73
CA ALA A 458 15.14 -15.72 12.10
C ALA A 458 15.67 -14.28 11.97
N HIS A 459 15.28 -13.56 10.91
CA HIS A 459 15.61 -12.15 10.76
C HIS A 459 15.00 -11.30 11.89
N ALA A 460 13.72 -11.52 12.19
CA ALA A 460 13.03 -10.82 13.27
C ALA A 460 13.66 -11.10 14.64
N GLY A 461 13.99 -12.35 14.95
CA GLY A 461 14.67 -12.74 16.19
C GLY A 461 16.07 -12.13 16.36
N GLY A 462 16.77 -11.86 15.25
CA GLY A 462 18.08 -11.20 15.27
C GLY A 462 18.04 -9.67 15.32
N THR A 463 16.90 -9.05 15.00
CA THR A 463 16.80 -7.58 14.83
C THR A 463 15.84 -6.90 15.79
N LEU A 464 14.81 -7.61 16.25
CA LEU A 464 13.75 -7.06 17.09
C LEU A 464 13.98 -7.39 18.57
N PRO A 465 13.44 -6.57 19.50
CA PRO A 465 13.31 -6.96 20.89
C PRO A 465 12.54 -8.29 21.02
N PRO A 466 12.87 -9.17 21.99
CA PRO A 466 12.26 -10.49 22.11
C PRO A 466 10.72 -10.47 22.17
N ALA A 467 10.14 -9.47 22.85
CA ALA A 467 8.69 -9.29 22.93
C ALA A 467 8.05 -8.97 21.56
N HIS A 468 8.72 -8.16 20.74
CA HIS A 468 8.23 -7.80 19.40
C HIS A 468 8.44 -8.94 18.40
N ALA A 469 9.54 -9.69 18.52
CA ALA A 469 9.77 -10.90 17.75
C ALA A 469 8.68 -11.95 18.02
N LEU A 470 8.33 -12.17 19.30
CA LEU A 470 7.23 -13.07 19.67
C LEU A 470 5.87 -12.55 19.15
N ALA A 471 5.59 -11.25 19.29
CA ALA A 471 4.36 -10.66 18.77
C ALA A 471 4.23 -10.86 17.26
N LEU A 472 5.31 -10.64 16.50
CA LEU A 472 5.34 -10.87 15.05
C LEU A 472 5.11 -12.35 14.73
N ALA A 473 5.77 -13.26 15.44
CA ALA A 473 5.60 -14.69 15.26
C ALA A 473 4.15 -15.14 15.49
N VAL A 474 3.50 -14.63 16.55
CA VAL A 474 2.08 -14.89 16.83
C VAL A 474 1.19 -14.34 15.72
N CYS A 475 1.44 -13.12 15.24
CA CYS A 475 0.68 -12.53 14.13
C CYS A 475 0.79 -13.36 12.85
N ILE A 476 1.99 -13.82 12.51
CA ILE A 476 2.23 -14.67 11.34
C ILE A 476 1.58 -16.04 11.53
N ALA A 477 1.79 -16.68 12.68
CA ALA A 477 1.20 -17.98 13.03
C ALA A 477 -0.33 -17.96 12.93
N TRP A 478 -0.95 -16.90 13.44
CA TRP A 478 -2.37 -16.67 13.29
C TRP A 478 -2.74 -16.56 11.82
N ARG A 479 -2.17 -15.62 11.07
CA ARG A 479 -2.58 -15.33 9.69
C ARG A 479 -2.29 -16.45 8.68
N ALA A 480 -1.18 -17.16 8.85
CA ALA A 480 -0.70 -18.18 7.92
C ALA A 480 -1.33 -19.56 8.14
N ALA A 481 -2.19 -19.73 9.16
CA ALA A 481 -2.81 -21.01 9.46
C ALA A 481 -3.59 -21.58 8.25
N PRO A 482 -3.29 -22.82 7.83
CA PRO A 482 -3.97 -23.45 6.70
C PRO A 482 -5.47 -23.68 7.02
N GLY A 483 -6.35 -23.30 6.10
CA GLY A 483 -7.81 -23.46 6.24
C GLY A 483 -8.57 -22.24 6.78
N GLY A 484 -7.87 -21.18 7.19
CA GLY A 484 -8.50 -20.03 7.83
C GLY A 484 -8.95 -20.35 9.26
N HIS A 485 -9.46 -19.34 9.96
CA HIS A 485 -9.93 -19.50 11.34
C HIS A 485 -11.42 -19.74 11.34
N SER A 486 -11.89 -20.67 12.18
CA SER A 486 -13.30 -20.69 12.56
C SER A 486 -13.64 -19.36 13.27
N ASP A 487 -14.91 -18.96 13.19
CA ASP A 487 -15.40 -17.77 13.92
C ASP A 487 -15.08 -17.88 15.43
N GLU A 488 -15.11 -19.10 15.97
CA GLU A 488 -14.72 -19.43 17.35
C GLU A 488 -13.27 -19.07 17.65
N ALA A 489 -12.34 -19.51 16.80
CA ALA A 489 -10.93 -19.24 16.98
C ALA A 489 -10.67 -17.73 16.87
N ALA A 490 -11.31 -17.04 15.92
CA ALA A 490 -11.21 -15.59 15.77
C ALA A 490 -11.70 -14.83 17.00
N GLN A 491 -12.81 -15.26 17.60
CA GLN A 491 -13.31 -14.70 18.86
C GLN A 491 -12.34 -14.96 20.02
N ALA A 492 -11.85 -16.19 20.19
CA ALA A 492 -10.89 -16.52 21.24
C ALA A 492 -9.58 -15.71 21.10
N PHE A 493 -9.06 -15.55 19.89
CA PHE A 493 -7.90 -14.70 19.65
C PHE A 493 -8.19 -13.22 19.94
N ARG A 494 -9.38 -12.72 19.58
CA ARG A 494 -9.80 -11.35 19.96
C ARG A 494 -9.87 -11.16 21.48
N PHE A 495 -10.36 -12.16 22.21
CA PHE A 495 -10.32 -12.16 23.67
C PHE A 495 -8.89 -12.11 24.19
N LEU A 496 -7.98 -12.90 23.62
CA LEU A 496 -6.56 -12.90 23.98
C LEU A 496 -5.90 -11.54 23.78
N LEU A 497 -6.35 -10.74 22.82
CA LEU A 497 -5.84 -9.39 22.57
C LEU A 497 -6.48 -8.34 23.49
N THR A 498 -7.81 -8.35 23.57
CA THR A 498 -8.58 -7.22 24.15
C THR A 498 -9.04 -7.45 25.59
N GLY A 499 -9.06 -8.70 26.07
CA GLY A 499 -9.62 -9.07 27.37
C GLY A 499 -11.13 -8.85 27.44
N SER A 500 -11.65 -8.55 28.62
CA SER A 500 -13.04 -8.13 28.82
C SER A 500 -13.14 -6.62 28.89
N SER A 501 -14.00 -6.02 28.06
CA SER A 501 -14.44 -4.62 28.18
C SER A 501 -15.81 -4.51 28.86
N VAL A 502 -16.39 -5.63 29.26
CA VAL A 502 -17.74 -5.72 29.82
C VAL A 502 -17.73 -5.30 31.30
N PRO A 503 -18.67 -4.44 31.76
CA PRO A 503 -18.79 -4.10 33.17
C PRO A 503 -18.98 -5.34 34.04
N GLN A 504 -18.39 -5.30 35.24
CA GLN A 504 -18.40 -6.42 36.20
C GLN A 504 -19.82 -6.98 36.38
N PRO A 505 -20.01 -8.31 36.26
CA PRO A 505 -21.28 -8.94 36.58
C PRO A 505 -21.57 -8.89 38.09
N ASP A 506 -22.85 -8.78 38.45
CA ASP A 506 -23.34 -8.81 39.84
C ASP A 506 -23.15 -10.16 40.57
N ALA A 507 -22.60 -11.17 39.87
CA ALA A 507 -22.45 -12.52 40.40
C ALA A 507 -21.07 -12.71 41.08
N PRO A 508 -21.04 -13.04 42.39
CA PRO A 508 -19.77 -13.22 43.11
C PRO A 508 -18.95 -14.38 42.54
N PRO A 509 -17.61 -14.33 42.64
CA PRO A 509 -16.74 -15.44 42.24
C PRO A 509 -17.13 -16.71 43.00
N PRO A 510 -17.26 -17.87 42.33
CA PRO A 510 -17.44 -19.12 43.01
C PRO A 510 -16.21 -19.36 43.88
N PRO A 511 -16.37 -19.84 45.12
CA PRO A 511 -15.23 -20.34 45.86
C PRO A 511 -14.63 -21.49 45.05
N ALA A 512 -13.36 -21.40 44.66
CA ALA A 512 -12.67 -22.49 43.98
C ALA A 512 -12.84 -23.76 44.81
N ALA A 513 -13.63 -24.72 44.31
CA ALA A 513 -14.32 -25.74 45.13
C ALA A 513 -13.41 -26.81 45.76
N SER A 514 -12.10 -26.59 45.86
CA SER A 514 -11.18 -27.57 46.44
C SER A 514 -9.85 -27.01 46.99
N ALA A 515 -9.50 -25.73 46.82
CA ALA A 515 -8.15 -25.25 47.14
C ALA A 515 -8.03 -24.06 48.11
N GLY A 516 -9.10 -23.35 48.45
CA GLY A 516 -9.01 -22.17 49.33
C GLY A 516 -8.15 -21.02 48.75
N VAL A 517 -7.80 -21.08 47.46
CA VAL A 517 -7.13 -20.00 46.74
C VAL A 517 -8.22 -19.09 46.18
N PRO A 518 -8.35 -17.84 46.67
CA PRO A 518 -9.33 -16.92 46.12
C PRO A 518 -8.92 -16.53 44.69
N ILE A 519 -9.81 -16.74 43.73
CA ILE A 519 -9.71 -16.10 42.42
C ILE A 519 -10.08 -14.63 42.65
N ASP A 520 -9.21 -13.71 42.23
CA ASP A 520 -9.51 -12.29 42.36
C ASP A 520 -10.70 -11.90 41.46
N GLY A 521 -11.34 -10.77 41.77
CA GLY A 521 -12.53 -10.33 41.05
C GLY A 521 -12.28 -9.97 39.59
N GLU A 522 -11.03 -9.68 39.21
CA GLU A 522 -10.65 -9.30 37.83
C GLU A 522 -10.49 -10.54 36.95
N ALA A 523 -9.70 -11.52 37.42
CA ALA A 523 -9.57 -12.85 36.85
C ALA A 523 -10.94 -13.51 36.70
N TRP A 524 -11.81 -13.40 37.71
CA TRP A 524 -13.17 -13.91 37.63
C TRP A 524 -14.01 -13.23 36.56
N ALA A 525 -13.95 -11.89 36.45
CA ALA A 525 -14.66 -11.17 35.41
C ALA A 525 -14.17 -11.55 34.00
N GLN A 526 -12.86 -11.77 33.82
CA GLN A 526 -12.29 -12.24 32.56
C GLN A 526 -12.73 -13.67 32.22
N LEU A 527 -12.77 -14.58 33.21
CA LEU A 527 -13.30 -15.93 33.06
C LEU A 527 -14.79 -15.94 32.73
N GLN A 528 -15.58 -15.05 33.33
CA GLN A 528 -17.00 -14.90 33.02
C GLN A 528 -17.23 -14.37 31.60
N HIS A 529 -16.35 -13.50 31.11
CA HIS A 529 -16.40 -13.04 29.72
C HIS A 529 -16.07 -14.17 28.75
N LEU A 530 -15.00 -14.93 29.03
CA LEU A 530 -14.65 -16.15 28.28
C LEU A 530 -15.81 -17.17 28.32
N TRP A 531 -16.49 -17.29 29.46
CA TRP A 531 -17.71 -18.10 29.62
C TRP A 531 -18.88 -17.60 28.78
N TYR A 532 -19.13 -16.29 28.75
CA TYR A 532 -20.22 -15.72 27.96
C TYR A 532 -20.00 -15.98 26.47
N MET A 533 -18.76 -15.85 25.99
CA MET A 533 -18.37 -16.20 24.62
C MET A 533 -18.61 -17.70 24.32
N SER A 534 -18.43 -18.57 25.32
CA SER A 534 -18.69 -20.02 25.20
C SER A 534 -20.16 -20.45 25.26
N LYS A 535 -21.10 -19.55 25.60
CA LYS A 535 -22.54 -19.89 25.58
C LYS A 535 -23.16 -19.85 24.19
N THR A 536 -22.49 -19.17 23.26
CA THR A 536 -22.91 -19.04 21.86
C THR A 536 -22.24 -20.03 20.92
N ASP A 537 -21.21 -20.77 21.36
CA ASP A 537 -20.36 -21.64 20.52
C ASP A 537 -19.58 -22.70 21.35
N PRO A 538 -19.03 -23.78 20.76
CA PRO A 538 -18.56 -25.00 21.45
C PRO A 538 -17.21 -24.87 22.20
N ILE A 539 -17.04 -23.81 23.01
CA ILE A 539 -15.97 -23.70 24.03
C ILE A 539 -16.40 -24.36 25.36
N GLN A 540 -17.36 -25.31 25.32
CA GLN A 540 -17.86 -26.02 26.52
C GLN A 540 -16.76 -26.79 27.27
N ASP A 541 -15.73 -27.25 26.57
CA ASP A 541 -14.60 -27.99 27.18
C ASP A 541 -13.83 -27.13 28.19
N VAL A 542 -13.65 -25.84 27.90
CA VAL A 542 -12.95 -24.91 28.80
C VAL A 542 -13.73 -24.69 30.09
N LEU A 543 -15.07 -24.74 30.03
CA LEU A 543 -15.92 -24.66 31.21
C LEU A 543 -15.89 -25.91 32.07
N HIS A 544 -15.83 -27.09 31.44
CA HIS A 544 -15.66 -28.33 32.17
C HIS A 544 -14.34 -28.32 32.96
N VAL A 545 -13.27 -27.79 32.36
CA VAL A 545 -11.96 -27.60 33.02
C VAL A 545 -12.03 -26.54 34.15
N LEU A 546 -12.72 -25.41 33.94
CA LEU A 546 -12.80 -24.32 34.94
C LEU A 546 -13.71 -24.61 36.14
N VAL A 547 -14.77 -25.39 35.95
CA VAL A 547 -15.69 -25.79 37.04
C VAL A 547 -15.22 -27.08 37.72
N SER A 548 -14.26 -27.79 37.10
CA SER A 548 -13.73 -29.00 37.68
C SER A 548 -12.90 -28.72 38.94
N PRO A 549 -13.21 -29.44 40.04
CA PRO A 549 -12.43 -29.35 41.27
C PRO A 549 -11.01 -29.92 41.13
N ARG A 550 -10.67 -30.54 39.99
CA ARG A 550 -9.33 -31.09 39.71
C ARG A 550 -8.47 -30.15 38.86
N SER A 551 -9.07 -29.46 37.90
CA SER A 551 -8.34 -28.62 36.94
C SER A 551 -8.06 -27.21 37.45
N THR A 552 -8.95 -26.60 38.24
CA THR A 552 -8.70 -25.24 38.77
C THR A 552 -7.47 -25.16 39.68
N PRO A 553 -7.25 -26.08 40.64
CA PRO A 553 -6.03 -26.07 41.47
C PRO A 553 -4.76 -26.36 40.64
N PHE A 554 -4.89 -27.17 39.59
CA PHE A 554 -3.82 -27.49 38.68
C PHE A 554 -3.39 -26.26 37.85
N LEU A 555 -4.34 -25.53 37.29
CA LEU A 555 -4.08 -24.30 36.52
C LEU A 555 -3.47 -23.16 37.39
N LEU A 556 -3.75 -23.16 38.69
CA LEU A 556 -3.19 -22.20 39.65
C LEU A 556 -1.87 -22.67 40.29
N ALA A 557 -1.39 -23.88 39.97
CA ALA A 557 -0.19 -24.43 40.60
C ALA A 557 1.05 -23.61 40.20
N PRO A 558 1.89 -23.15 41.15
CA PRO A 558 3.03 -22.28 40.85
C PRO A 558 4.08 -22.93 39.93
N ASN A 559 4.12 -24.26 39.91
CA ASN A 559 5.03 -25.07 39.11
C ASN A 559 4.40 -25.64 37.83
N LEU A 560 3.18 -25.20 37.47
CA LEU A 560 2.53 -25.60 36.22
C LEU A 560 3.41 -25.22 35.02
N ARG A 561 3.62 -26.17 34.12
CA ARG A 561 4.19 -25.89 32.80
C ARG A 561 3.08 -25.76 31.78
N ILE A 562 3.29 -24.92 30.77
CA ILE A 562 2.26 -24.66 29.77
C ILE A 562 1.99 -25.89 28.88
N GLU A 563 2.96 -26.80 28.77
CA GLU A 563 2.79 -28.07 28.07
C GLU A 563 1.91 -29.06 28.85
N ASP A 564 1.72 -28.87 30.15
CA ASP A 564 0.97 -29.81 30.98
C ASP A 564 -0.54 -29.64 30.71
N ASP A 565 -1.19 -30.73 30.26
CA ASP A 565 -2.64 -30.74 30.04
C ASP A 565 -3.41 -30.88 31.37
N PRO A 566 -4.58 -30.22 31.47
CA PRO A 566 -5.44 -30.41 32.63
C PRO A 566 -5.96 -31.85 32.71
N PRO A 567 -6.22 -32.36 33.93
CA PRO A 567 -6.67 -33.74 34.15
C PRO A 567 -8.02 -34.07 33.49
N ASP A 568 -8.79 -33.06 33.07
CA ASP A 568 -10.09 -33.23 32.44
C ASP A 568 -10.05 -33.28 30.91
N GLY A 569 -8.87 -33.17 30.29
CA GLY A 569 -8.67 -33.35 28.85
C GLY A 569 -7.63 -32.38 28.25
N PRO A 570 -7.07 -32.71 27.08
CA PRO A 570 -6.11 -31.84 26.42
C PRO A 570 -6.77 -30.54 25.95
N LEU A 571 -6.03 -29.44 26.04
CA LEU A 571 -6.43 -28.14 25.50
C LEU A 571 -5.49 -27.73 24.38
N ASP A 572 -6.03 -27.18 23.30
CA ASP A 572 -5.22 -26.54 22.26
C ASP A 572 -4.47 -25.31 22.81
N ALA A 573 -3.40 -24.88 22.13
CA ALA A 573 -2.60 -23.76 22.60
C ALA A 573 -3.37 -22.43 22.70
N LEU A 574 -4.38 -22.21 21.84
CA LEU A 574 -5.17 -20.98 21.86
C LEU A 574 -6.02 -20.89 23.12
N ARG A 575 -6.69 -21.99 23.49
CA ARG A 575 -7.47 -22.13 24.73
C ARG A 575 -6.55 -22.04 25.95
N LYS A 576 -5.37 -22.67 25.92
CA LYS A 576 -4.34 -22.53 26.97
C LYS A 576 -3.93 -21.06 27.16
N ALA A 577 -3.67 -20.34 26.07
CA ALA A 577 -3.32 -18.91 26.12
C ALA A 577 -4.45 -18.05 26.69
N CYS A 578 -5.70 -18.30 26.31
CA CYS A 578 -6.88 -17.60 26.87
C CYS A 578 -7.02 -17.84 28.37
N LEU A 579 -6.82 -19.08 28.84
CA LEU A 579 -6.85 -19.42 30.26
C LEU A 579 -5.70 -18.77 31.04
N CYS A 580 -4.48 -18.80 30.50
CA CYS A 580 -3.33 -18.12 31.10
C CYS A 580 -3.56 -16.61 31.21
N ARG A 581 -4.18 -15.97 30.21
CA ARG A 581 -4.52 -14.54 30.30
C ARG A 581 -5.41 -14.24 31.51
N CYS A 582 -6.34 -15.14 31.83
CA CYS A 582 -7.27 -14.97 32.96
C CYS A 582 -6.62 -15.30 34.31
N LEU A 583 -5.83 -16.37 34.39
CA LEU A 583 -5.42 -17.00 35.65
C LEU A 583 -3.93 -16.86 35.98
N ARG A 584 -3.07 -16.73 34.96
CA ARG A 584 -1.61 -16.84 35.05
C ARG A 584 -0.94 -15.96 34.00
N ALA A 585 -0.97 -14.64 34.23
CA ALA A 585 -0.38 -13.65 33.31
C ALA A 585 1.11 -13.91 33.03
N ASP A 586 1.83 -14.52 33.98
CA ASP A 586 3.23 -14.93 33.85
C ASP A 586 3.44 -16.05 32.81
N LEU A 587 2.42 -16.87 32.55
CA LEU A 587 2.45 -17.97 31.58
C LEU A 587 1.90 -17.59 30.20
N VAL A 588 1.43 -16.35 29.99
CA VAL A 588 0.88 -15.90 28.70
C VAL A 588 1.94 -15.93 27.60
N ALA A 589 3.15 -15.44 27.85
CA ALA A 589 4.21 -15.46 26.85
C ALA A 589 4.63 -16.91 26.47
N PRO A 590 4.85 -17.84 27.41
CA PRO A 590 5.02 -19.26 27.10
C PRO A 590 3.84 -19.87 26.33
N ALA A 591 2.60 -19.49 26.64
CA ALA A 591 1.42 -19.99 25.92
C ALA A 591 1.35 -19.47 24.48
N LEU A 592 1.74 -18.21 24.25
CA LEU A 592 1.89 -17.65 22.91
C LEU A 592 3.01 -18.33 22.12
N GLN A 593 4.12 -18.69 22.78
CA GLN A 593 5.17 -19.49 22.14
C GLN A 593 4.65 -20.87 21.73
N LEU A 594 3.92 -21.56 22.61
CA LEU A 594 3.30 -22.84 22.30
C LEU A 594 2.33 -22.72 21.10
N LEU A 595 1.52 -21.66 21.05
CA LEU A 595 0.64 -21.37 19.93
C LEU A 595 1.41 -21.22 18.61
N THR A 596 2.54 -20.51 18.63
CA THR A 596 3.40 -20.40 17.43
C THR A 596 4.02 -21.72 17.02
N VAL A 597 4.43 -22.55 17.98
CA VAL A 597 5.03 -23.88 17.75
C VAL A 597 4.01 -24.84 17.15
N GLU A 598 2.78 -24.85 17.66
CA GLU A 598 1.70 -25.70 17.12
C GLU A 598 1.28 -25.27 15.71
N ALA A 599 1.21 -23.96 15.45
CA ALA A 599 0.76 -23.43 14.17
C ALA A 599 1.81 -23.51 13.06
N LEU A 600 3.09 -23.24 13.38
CA LEU A 600 4.18 -23.17 12.41
C LEU A 600 5.10 -24.39 12.43
N GLY A 601 5.05 -25.20 13.49
CA GLY A 601 5.91 -26.34 13.71
C GLY A 601 7.17 -26.00 14.54
N PRO A 602 7.69 -26.96 15.32
CA PRO A 602 8.82 -26.75 16.24
C PRO A 602 10.13 -26.40 15.54
N GLU A 603 10.27 -26.75 14.26
CA GLU A 603 11.47 -26.47 13.46
C GLU A 603 11.62 -24.97 13.08
N LEU A 604 10.55 -24.19 13.21
CA LEU A 604 10.50 -22.77 12.82
C LEU A 604 10.59 -21.81 14.01
N THR A 605 10.41 -22.31 15.24
CA THR A 605 10.25 -21.51 16.46
C THR A 605 11.38 -21.67 17.48
N GLY A 606 12.42 -22.44 17.14
CA GLY A 606 13.57 -22.74 18.00
C GLY A 606 14.60 -21.64 18.13
#